data_AF-A0A2W1K7R8-F1
#
_entry.id   AF-A0A2W1K7R8-F1
#
_cell.length_a   1.000
_cell.length_b   1.000
_cell.length_c   1.000
_cell.angle_alpha   90.00
_cell.angle_beta   90.00
_cell.angle_gamma   90.00
#
_symmetry.space_group_name_H-M   'P 1'
#
loop_
_entity.id
_entity.type
_entity.pdbx_description
1 polymer ?
#
loop_
_entity_poly.entity_id
_entity_poly.type
_entity_poly.pdbx_seq_one_letter_code
_entity_poly.pdbx_strand_id
1 'polypeptide(L)' 'MDSTANLLAALRRVRSFPSYTSFMAGHERQRIKRELQKRLLRLRRQRQSHKLDHFAAKRQETPGSLLQTILH' A
#
# COMPACT_ATOMS: atom_id res chain seq x y z
N MET A 1 11.16 2.33 -3.64
CA MET A 1 10.83 1.15 -4.46
C MET A 1 11.02 1.60 -5.89
N ASP A 2 12.14 1.22 -6.49
CA ASP A 2 12.65 1.89 -7.68
C ASP A 2 11.81 1.50 -8.90
N SER A 3 10.88 2.39 -9.27
CA SER A 3 9.93 2.19 -10.36
C SER A 3 10.61 1.78 -11.67
N THR A 4 11.82 2.29 -11.91
CA THR A 4 12.66 1.95 -13.06
C THR A 4 13.10 0.50 -13.06
N ALA A 5 13.53 -0.05 -11.91
CA ALA A 5 13.93 -1.46 -11.81
C ALA A 5 12.73 -2.40 -12.05
N ASN A 6 11.56 -2.04 -11.55
CA ASN A 6 10.31 -2.78 -11.77
C ASN A 6 9.88 -2.75 -13.24
N LEU A 7 9.99 -1.58 -13.89
CA LEU A 7 9.70 -1.42 -15.31
C LEU A 7 10.63 -2.26 -16.18
N LEU A 8 11.95 -2.15 -15.96
CA LEU A 8 12.93 -2.95 -16.69
C LEU A 8 12.74 -4.45 -16.48
N ALA A 9 12.38 -4.87 -15.26
CA ALA A 9 12.05 -6.27 -14.98
C ALA A 9 10.77 -6.73 -15.69
N ALA A 10 9.76 -5.86 -15.84
CA ALA A 10 8.56 -6.16 -16.62
C ALA A 10 8.90 -6.28 -18.12
N LEU A 11 9.67 -5.33 -18.66
CA LEU A 11 10.08 -5.32 -20.07
C LEU A 11 10.93 -6.53 -20.44
N ARG A 12 11.88 -6.94 -19.58
CA ARG A 12 12.68 -8.16 -19.80
C ARG A 12 11.83 -9.42 -19.89
N ARG A 13 10.75 -9.52 -19.09
CA ARG A 13 9.83 -10.66 -19.14
C ARG A 13 9.04 -10.66 -20.42
N VAL A 14 8.47 -9.51 -20.82
CA VAL A 14 7.75 -9.41 -22.09
C VAL A 14 8.63 -9.84 -23.27
N ARG A 15 9.91 -9.43 -23.28
CA ARG A 15 10.86 -9.84 -24.34
C ARG A 15 11.14 -11.35 -24.38
N SER A 16 11.04 -12.05 -23.25
CA SER A 16 11.32 -13.49 -23.18
C SER A 16 10.19 -14.39 -23.72
N PHE A 17 9.02 -13.82 -24.04
CA PHE A 17 7.91 -14.59 -24.61
C PHE A 17 7.62 -14.15 -26.04
N PRO A 18 7.55 -15.09 -27.00
CA PRO A 18 7.31 -14.76 -28.41
C PRO A 18 5.87 -14.28 -28.70
N SER A 19 4.93 -14.52 -27.80
CA SER A 19 3.53 -14.06 -27.92
C SER A 19 2.92 -13.69 -26.56
N TYR A 20 1.91 -12.82 -26.57
CA TYR A 20 1.15 -12.46 -25.37
C TYR A 20 0.47 -13.67 -24.71
N THR A 21 0.02 -14.64 -25.51
CA THR A 21 -0.59 -15.88 -25.00
C THR A 21 0.40 -16.72 -24.22
N SER A 22 1.66 -16.80 -24.67
CA SER A 22 2.75 -17.46 -23.96
C SER A 22 3.19 -16.67 -22.73
N PHE A 23 3.22 -15.34 -22.80
CA PHE A 23 3.50 -14.47 -21.65
C PHE A 23 2.45 -14.61 -20.55
N MET A 24 1.17 -14.61 -20.93
CA MET A 24 0.04 -14.83 -20.04
C MET A 24 -0.24 -16.32 -19.81
N ALA A 25 0.72 -17.20 -20.01
CA ALA A 25 0.60 -18.60 -19.58
C ALA A 25 0.20 -18.67 -18.09
N GLY A 26 -0.46 -19.76 -17.69
CA GLY A 26 -1.11 -19.88 -16.37
C GLY A 26 -0.23 -19.46 -15.19
N HIS A 27 1.07 -19.69 -15.27
CA HIS A 27 2.04 -19.30 -14.25
C HIS A 27 2.18 -17.77 -14.07
N GLU A 28 2.31 -16.97 -15.14
CA GLU A 28 2.46 -15.51 -15.01
C GLU A 28 1.16 -14.86 -14.53
N ARG A 29 -0.01 -15.40 -14.93
CA ARG A 29 -1.31 -14.97 -14.38
C ARG A 29 -1.41 -15.21 -12.87
N GLN A 30 -0.99 -16.39 -12.40
CA GLN A 30 -0.98 -16.70 -10.97
C GLN A 30 -0.02 -15.77 -10.21
N ARG A 31 1.12 -15.46 -10.81
CA ARG A 31 2.11 -14.55 -10.23
C ARG A 31 1.58 -13.12 -10.10
N ILE A 32 1.03 -12.56 -11.19
CA ILE A 32 0.42 -11.22 -11.19
C ILE A 32 -0.69 -11.16 -10.14
N LYS A 33 -1.55 -12.20 -10.07
CA LYS A 33 -2.59 -12.31 -9.04
C LYS A 33 -2.03 -12.23 -7.62
N ARG A 34 -0.97 -13.00 -7.30
CA ARG A 34 -0.32 -12.97 -5.97
C ARG A 34 0.29 -11.60 -5.66
N GLU A 35 0.92 -10.97 -6.65
CA GLU A 35 1.52 -9.64 -6.48
C GLU A 35 0.46 -8.58 -6.18
N LEU A 36 -0.65 -8.60 -6.92
CA LEU A 36 -1.80 -7.71 -6.69
C LEU A 36 -2.41 -7.94 -5.30
N GLN A 37 -2.61 -9.20 -4.89
CA GLN A 37 -3.11 -9.52 -3.55
C GLN A 37 -2.21 -8.94 -2.45
N LYS A 38 -0.89 -9.07 -2.58
CA LYS A 38 0.07 -8.48 -1.61
C LYS A 38 0.00 -6.95 -1.60
N ARG A 39 -0.07 -6.31 -2.77
CA ARG A 39 -0.18 -4.84 -2.88
C ARG A 39 -1.48 -4.32 -2.25
N LEU A 40 -2.62 -4.95 -2.56
CA LEU A 40 -3.92 -4.60 -1.98
C LEU A 40 -3.95 -4.80 -0.45
N LEU A 41 -3.35 -5.89 0.05
CA LEU A 41 -3.21 -6.11 1.48
C LEU A 41 -2.40 -5.00 2.17
N ARG A 42 -1.29 -4.57 1.55
CA ARG A 42 -0.49 -3.44 2.06
C ARG A 42 -1.30 -2.15 2.09
N LEU A 43 -2.01 -1.82 1.00
CA LEU A 43 -2.89 -0.65 0.95
C LEU A 43 -4.00 -0.70 2.02
N ARG A 44 -4.57 -1.88 2.28
CA ARG A 44 -5.55 -2.06 3.35
C ARG A 44 -4.94 -1.77 4.73
N ARG A 45 -3.76 -2.33 5.02
CA ARG A 45 -3.05 -2.09 6.29
C ARG A 45 -2.65 -0.62 6.44
N GLN A 46 -2.13 0.02 5.39
CA GLN A 46 -1.80 1.45 5.40
C GLN A 46 -3.01 2.31 5.71
N ARG A 47 -4.16 2.05 5.07
CA ARG A 47 -5.41 2.76 5.35
C ARG A 47 -5.91 2.56 6.79
N GLN A 48 -5.70 1.37 7.37
CA GLN A 48 -6.04 1.11 8.77
C GLN A 48 -5.10 1.86 9.73
N SER A 49 -3.80 1.88 9.46
CA SER A 49 -2.82 2.65 10.23
C SER A 49 -3.17 4.15 10.24
N HIS A 50 -3.40 4.73 9.05
CA HIS A 50 -3.79 6.15 8.94
C HIS A 50 -5.08 6.49 9.70
N LYS A 51 -6.05 5.56 9.77
CA LYS A 51 -7.25 5.77 10.59
C LYS A 51 -6.90 5.85 12.08
N LEU A 52 -6.05 4.95 12.59
CA LEU A 52 -5.62 4.96 13.99
C LEU A 52 -4.82 6.22 14.33
N ASP A 53 -3.90 6.63 13.45
CA ASP A 53 -3.11 7.85 13.63
C ASP A 53 -4.00 9.10 13.65
N HIS A 54 -5.03 9.14 12.79
CA HIS A 54 -5.99 10.25 12.77
C HIS A 54 -6.90 10.28 14.01
N PHE A 55 -7.32 9.14 14.54
CA PHE A 55 -8.08 9.08 15.80
C PHE A 55 -7.22 9.43 17.02
N ALA A 56 -5.95 9.06 17.04
CA ALA A 56 -5.01 9.45 18.09
C ALA A 56 -4.73 10.97 18.06
N ALA A 57 -4.53 11.54 16.87
CA ALA A 57 -4.37 12.99 16.69
C ALA A 57 -5.61 13.77 17.14
N LYS A 58 -6.82 13.31 16.80
CA LYS A 58 -8.07 14.01 17.17
C LYS A 58 -8.38 14.00 18.67
N ARG A 59 -7.83 13.04 19.44
CA ARG A 59 -7.99 13.00 20.91
C ARG A 59 -7.03 13.93 21.67
N GLN A 60 -5.97 14.41 21.03
CA GLN A 60 -5.07 15.39 21.65
C GLN A 60 -5.55 16.85 21.45
N GLU A 61 -6.53 17.09 20.57
CA GLU A 61 -7.05 18.42 20.28
C GLU A 61 -8.44 18.71 20.90
N THR A 62 -8.78 18.10 22.04
CA THR A 62 -9.84 18.62 22.90
C THR A 62 -9.24 19.53 23.98
N PRO A 63 -9.39 20.86 23.87
CA PRO A 63 -8.86 21.84 24.82
C PRO A 63 -9.75 21.89 26.07
N GLY A 64 -9.67 20.84 26.90
CA GLY A 64 -10.36 20.76 28.19
C GLY A 64 -9.51 21.24 29.38
N SER A 65 -8.24 21.57 29.16
CA SER A 65 -7.31 21.96 30.25
C SER A 65 -7.23 23.48 30.48
N LEU A 66 -8.11 24.28 29.86
CA LEU A 66 -8.24 25.72 30.17
C LEU A 66 -9.22 26.01 31.31
N LEU A 67 -9.82 24.98 31.94
CA LEU A 67 -10.68 25.13 33.12
C LEU A 67 -9.98 24.77 34.45
N GLN A 68 -8.68 24.45 34.45
CA GLN A 68 -7.93 24.27 35.70
C GLN A 68 -7.28 25.56 36.23
N THR A 69 -7.42 26.69 35.54
CA THR A 69 -6.91 28.00 35.99
C THR A 69 -7.78 28.67 37.06
N ILE A 70 -8.77 27.98 37.65
CA ILE A 70 -9.70 28.55 38.64
C ILE A 70 -9.50 27.98 40.07
N LEU A 71 -8.65 26.97 40.26
CA LEU A 71 -8.22 26.56 41.60
C LEU A 71 -6.70 26.39 41.66
N HIS A 72 -5.99 27.51 41.81
CA HIS A 72 -4.88 27.65 42.74
C HIS A 72 -4.47 29.12 42.87
#